data_AF-W4LY46-F1
#
_entry.id   AF-W4LY46-F1
#
_cell.length_a   1.000
_cell.length_b   1.000
_cell.length_c   1.000
_cell.angle_alpha   90.00
_cell.angle_beta   90.00
_cell.angle_gamma   90.00
#
_symmetry.space_group_name_H-M   'P 1'
#
loop_
_entity.id
_entity.type
_entity.pdbx_description
1 polymer ?
#
loop_
_entity_poly.entity_id
_entity_poly.type
_entity_poly.pdbx_seq_one_letter_code
_entity_poly.pdbx_strand_id
1 'polypeptide(L)'
;MAQHAISIAFQTDKPITAYGPLAATVERYGFTGVTVYNDLLYQPAWLPLLEIARYTQRVQLGPAAVNPFICHPINIAGNIALIDDMAQGRAYLGLCRGSWLDFLGLQPERPVTALREAFMCIRRLLGQSAEPYQGTVFPLAGGETLRWSIRRPDIPFLLGSWGPKTIRSCIADIGAIKIGHIPSD
;
A
#
# COMPACT_ATOMS: atom_id res chain seq x y z
N MET A 1 -13.29 9.35 24.37
CA MET A 1 -11.98 9.86 23.91
C MET A 1 -11.52 8.96 22.79
N ALA A 2 -11.18 9.50 21.61
CA ALA A 2 -10.61 8.68 20.54
C ALA A 2 -9.29 8.08 21.05
N GLN A 3 -9.18 6.75 21.04
CA GLN A 3 -7.98 6.08 21.49
C GLN A 3 -6.86 6.40 20.51
N HIS A 4 -5.79 7.05 20.98
CA HIS A 4 -4.63 7.34 20.13
C HIS A 4 -3.98 6.01 19.72
N ALA A 5 -3.93 5.77 18.40
CA ALA A 5 -3.32 4.60 17.81
C ALA A 5 -1.85 4.90 17.48
N ILE A 6 -0.91 4.14 18.05
CA ILE A 6 0.52 4.27 17.78
C ILE A 6 0.98 3.07 16.96
N SER A 7 1.66 3.31 15.85
CA SER A 7 2.21 2.27 14.97
C SER A 7 3.72 2.44 14.81
N ILE A 8 4.41 1.36 14.47
CA ILE A 8 5.84 1.36 14.13
C ILE A 8 6.00 1.11 12.64
N ALA A 9 7.02 1.72 12.04
CA ALA A 9 7.43 1.43 10.67
C ALA A 9 8.80 0.75 10.65
N PHE A 10 8.95 -0.24 9.76
CA PHE A 10 10.22 -0.89 9.48
C PHE A 10 10.72 -0.48 8.09
N GLN A 11 11.99 -0.10 8.04
CA GLN A 11 12.74 -0.07 6.78
C GLN A 11 13.01 -1.50 6.31
N THR A 12 13.12 -1.69 5.00
CA THR A 12 13.32 -2.99 4.36
C THR A 12 14.80 -3.31 4.12
N ASP A 13 15.57 -3.33 5.21
CA ASP A 13 17.04 -3.49 5.22
C ASP A 13 17.53 -4.70 6.07
N LYS A 14 16.62 -5.56 6.52
CA LYS A 14 16.93 -6.67 7.44
C LYS A 14 16.86 -8.02 6.74
N PRO A 15 17.52 -9.07 7.28
CA PRO A 15 17.24 -10.44 6.85
C PRO A 15 15.74 -10.74 6.97
N ILE A 16 15.19 -11.46 5.98
CA ILE A 16 13.74 -11.72 5.91
C ILE A 16 13.18 -12.38 7.17
N THR A 17 13.97 -13.22 7.83
CA THR A 17 13.61 -13.93 9.06
C THR A 17 13.50 -13.03 10.29
N ALA A 18 13.95 -11.77 10.23
CA ALA A 18 13.90 -10.84 11.35
C ALA A 18 12.54 -10.14 11.50
N TYR A 19 11.79 -9.93 10.41
CA TYR A 19 10.58 -9.10 10.44
C TYR A 19 9.46 -9.70 11.30
N GLY A 20 9.25 -11.02 11.24
CA GLY A 20 8.25 -11.72 12.05
C GLY A 20 8.45 -11.55 13.56
N PRO A 21 9.60 -11.97 14.12
CA PRO A 21 9.90 -11.79 15.55
C PRO A 21 9.89 -10.33 16.02
N LEU A 22 10.35 -9.38 15.19
CA LEU A 22 10.27 -7.96 15.49
C LEU A 22 8.82 -7.48 15.57
N ALA A 23 7.97 -7.89 14.63
CA ALA A 23 6.55 -7.52 14.66
C ALA A 23 5.79 -8.14 15.82
N ALA A 24 6.09 -9.39 16.20
CA ALA A 24 5.53 -10.00 17.40
C ALA A 24 5.88 -9.22 18.67
N THR A 25 7.11 -8.69 18.72
CA THR A 25 7.57 -7.79 19.81
C THR A 25 6.77 -6.48 19.80
N VAL A 26 6.61 -5.85 18.64
CA VAL A 26 5.80 -4.63 18.47
C VAL A 26 4.35 -4.86 18.94
N GLU A 27 3.71 -5.94 18.53
CA GLU A 27 2.35 -6.29 18.95
C GLU A 27 2.23 -6.54 20.46
N ARG A 28 3.27 -7.13 21.09
CA ARG A 28 3.32 -7.36 22.53
C ARG A 28 3.42 -6.06 23.33
N TYR A 29 4.09 -5.04 22.80
CA TYR A 29 4.18 -3.72 23.42
C TYR A 29 2.93 -2.85 23.21
N GLY A 30 1.89 -3.38 22.56
CA GLY A 30 0.59 -2.70 22.45
C GLY A 30 0.48 -1.69 21.32
N PHE A 31 1.42 -1.69 20.37
CA PHE A 31 1.26 -0.92 19.13
C PHE A 31 0.08 -1.47 18.32
N THR A 32 -0.59 -0.58 17.58
CA THR A 32 -1.80 -0.91 16.82
C THR A 32 -1.49 -1.29 15.36
N GLY A 33 -0.27 -1.02 14.90
CA GLY A 33 0.10 -1.30 13.51
C GLY A 33 1.60 -1.46 13.28
N VAL A 34 1.93 -2.25 12.27
CA VAL A 34 3.28 -2.40 11.73
C VAL A 34 3.26 -1.99 10.25
N THR A 35 3.98 -0.94 9.93
CA THR A 35 4.14 -0.42 8.58
C THR A 35 5.46 -0.93 7.99
N VAL A 36 5.48 -1.20 6.69
CA VAL A 36 6.74 -1.50 5.97
C VAL A 36 6.96 -0.47 4.88
N TYR A 37 8.16 0.11 4.82
CA TYR A 37 8.53 1.02 3.74
C TYR A 37 8.80 0.27 2.44
N ASN A 38 8.61 0.94 1.31
CA ASN A 38 8.91 0.40 -0.01
C ASN A 38 9.77 1.42 -0.77
N ASP A 39 10.89 1.77 -0.15
CA ASP A 39 11.81 2.77 -0.68
C ASP A 39 12.64 2.20 -1.82
N LEU A 40 13.03 3.06 -2.74
CA LEU A 40 13.87 2.67 -3.86
C LEU A 40 15.23 2.17 -3.34
N LEU A 41 15.78 1.12 -3.96
CA LEU A 41 17.05 0.46 -3.61
C LEU A 41 17.03 -0.36 -2.30
N TYR A 42 15.92 -0.36 -1.54
CA TYR A 42 15.70 -1.29 -0.42
C TYR A 42 14.92 -2.54 -0.87
N GLN A 43 14.74 -3.52 0.03
CA GLN A 43 13.98 -4.73 -0.32
C GLN A 43 12.49 -4.37 -0.57
N PRO A 44 11.78 -5.07 -1.47
CA PRO A 44 10.34 -4.86 -1.63
C PRO A 44 9.56 -5.18 -0.36
N ALA A 45 8.51 -4.40 -0.06
CA ALA A 45 7.75 -4.52 1.19
C ALA A 45 6.96 -5.83 1.33
N TRP A 46 6.66 -6.52 0.24
CA TRP A 46 5.69 -7.62 0.21
C TRP A 46 6.10 -8.83 1.06
N LEU A 47 7.33 -9.33 0.92
CA LEU A 47 7.79 -10.51 1.68
C LEU A 47 7.96 -10.20 3.18
N PRO A 48 8.55 -9.04 3.58
CA PRO A 48 8.51 -8.62 4.98
C PRO A 48 7.09 -8.58 5.56
N LEU A 49 6.11 -8.03 4.82
CA LEU A 49 4.71 -8.01 5.24
C LEU A 49 4.12 -9.40 5.42
N LEU A 50 4.47 -10.36 4.56
CA LEU A 50 4.05 -11.75 4.69
C LEU A 50 4.57 -12.37 5.98
N GLU A 51 5.85 -12.16 6.32
CA GLU A 51 6.42 -12.63 7.59
C GLU A 51 5.78 -11.94 8.80
N ILE A 52 5.53 -10.62 8.72
CA ILE A 52 4.83 -9.88 9.78
C ILE A 52 3.42 -10.45 10.00
N ALA A 53 2.68 -10.74 8.93
CA ALA A 53 1.35 -11.31 8.99
C ALA A 53 1.33 -12.67 9.72
N ARG A 54 2.33 -13.53 9.46
CA ARG A 54 2.46 -14.86 10.09
C ARG A 54 2.74 -14.82 11.59
N TYR A 55 3.41 -13.78 12.07
CA TYR A 55 3.87 -13.66 13.47
C TYR A 55 3.00 -12.72 14.33
N THR A 56 1.92 -12.17 13.78
CA THR A 56 1.04 -11.23 14.48
C THR A 56 -0.42 -11.63 14.33
N GLN A 57 -1.27 -11.21 15.26
CA GLN A 57 -2.69 -11.60 15.28
C GLN A 57 -3.65 -10.40 15.39
N ARG A 58 -3.17 -9.22 15.76
CA ARG A 58 -3.99 -8.04 16.09
C ARG A 58 -3.59 -6.78 15.34
N VAL A 59 -2.29 -6.52 15.18
CA VAL A 59 -1.82 -5.28 14.54
C VAL A 59 -2.29 -5.18 13.09
N GLN A 60 -2.66 -3.98 12.68
CA GLN A 60 -2.84 -3.69 11.26
C GLN A 60 -1.48 -3.65 10.56
N LEU A 61 -1.42 -4.06 9.29
CA LEU A 61 -0.17 -4.04 8.55
C LEU A 61 -0.33 -3.65 7.08
N GLY A 62 0.71 -3.08 6.50
CA GLY A 62 0.65 -2.66 5.11
C GLY A 62 1.87 -1.85 4.68
N PRO A 63 2.05 -1.68 3.37
CA PRO A 63 3.11 -0.82 2.88
C PRO A 63 2.75 0.65 3.12
N ALA A 64 3.76 1.48 3.37
CA ALA A 64 3.63 2.93 3.29
C ALA A 64 4.90 3.57 2.71
N ALA A 65 5.02 3.67 1.39
CA ALA A 65 3.99 3.32 0.42
C ALA A 65 4.60 2.74 -0.85
N VAL A 66 3.82 1.88 -1.51
CA VAL A 66 4.14 1.46 -2.88
C VAL A 66 3.74 2.56 -3.86
N ASN A 67 4.29 2.54 -5.07
CA ASN A 67 3.91 3.49 -6.11
C ASN A 67 3.60 2.76 -7.43
N PRO A 68 2.63 3.26 -8.21
CA PRO A 68 2.18 2.58 -9.42
C PRO A 68 3.14 2.73 -10.61
N PHE A 69 4.23 3.50 -10.46
CA PHE A 69 5.16 3.82 -11.55
C PHE A 69 6.27 2.78 -11.69
N ILE A 70 6.60 2.06 -10.62
CA ILE A 70 7.55 0.94 -10.65
C ILE A 70 6.86 -0.43 -10.53
N CYS A 71 5.56 -0.46 -10.23
CA CYS A 71 4.78 -1.67 -10.12
C CYS A 71 3.36 -1.42 -10.63
N HIS A 72 2.95 -2.15 -11.67
CA HIS A 72 1.62 -1.97 -12.25
C HIS A 72 0.50 -2.22 -11.21
N PRO A 73 -0.59 -1.43 -11.21
CA PRO A 73 -1.72 -1.59 -10.29
C PRO A 73 -2.27 -3.03 -10.17
N ILE A 74 -2.27 -3.80 -11.27
CA ILE A 74 -2.65 -5.23 -11.25
C ILE A 74 -1.81 -6.05 -10.27
N ASN A 75 -0.49 -5.87 -10.28
CA ASN A 75 0.40 -6.59 -9.38
C ASN A 75 0.26 -6.09 -7.94
N ILE A 76 0.06 -4.78 -7.75
CA ILE A 76 -0.21 -4.21 -6.42
C ILE A 76 -1.48 -4.82 -5.83
N ALA A 77 -2.57 -4.92 -6.61
CA ALA A 77 -3.83 -5.53 -6.19
C ALA A 77 -3.67 -6.99 -5.79
N GLY A 78 -2.97 -7.79 -6.61
CA GLY A 78 -2.70 -9.19 -6.30
C GLY A 78 -1.86 -9.36 -5.03
N ASN A 79 -0.79 -8.59 -4.89
CA ASN A 79 0.08 -8.65 -3.71
C ASN A 79 -0.67 -8.28 -2.43
N ILE A 80 -1.43 -7.18 -2.42
CA ILE A 80 -2.16 -6.81 -1.20
C ILE A 80 -3.27 -7.80 -0.86
N ALA A 81 -3.94 -8.40 -1.85
CA ALA A 81 -4.95 -9.43 -1.61
C ALA A 81 -4.36 -10.66 -0.91
N LEU A 82 -3.15 -11.09 -1.29
CA LEU A 82 -2.43 -12.18 -0.64
C LEU A 82 -1.98 -11.82 0.78
N ILE A 83 -1.49 -10.60 0.98
CA ILE A 83 -1.11 -10.11 2.30
C ILE A 83 -2.33 -10.01 3.22
N ASP A 84 -3.46 -9.49 2.73
CA ASP A 84 -4.70 -9.41 3.51
C ASP A 84 -5.25 -10.79 3.87
N ASP A 85 -5.11 -11.76 2.97
CA ASP A 85 -5.48 -13.15 3.26
C ASP A 85 -4.65 -13.71 4.42
N MET A 86 -3.32 -13.62 4.34
CA MET A 86 -2.41 -14.06 5.41
C MET A 86 -2.62 -13.28 6.72
N ALA A 87 -2.90 -11.98 6.60
CA ALA A 87 -3.18 -11.09 7.72
C ALA A 87 -4.58 -11.29 8.31
N GLN A 88 -5.41 -12.17 7.73
CA GLN A 88 -6.79 -12.40 8.16
C GLN A 88 -7.63 -11.11 8.19
N GLY A 89 -7.48 -10.25 7.19
CA GLY A 89 -8.27 -9.02 7.08
C GLY A 89 -7.70 -7.82 7.85
N ARG A 90 -6.45 -7.89 8.32
CA ARG A 90 -5.77 -6.77 9.01
C ARG A 90 -4.95 -5.88 8.08
N ALA A 91 -4.91 -6.17 6.78
CA ALA A 91 -4.05 -5.40 5.89
C ALA A 91 -4.66 -4.04 5.50
N TYR A 92 -3.80 -3.10 5.12
CA TYR A 92 -4.14 -1.86 4.43
C TYR A 92 -3.13 -1.61 3.31
N LEU A 93 -3.48 -0.76 2.34
CA LEU A 93 -2.61 -0.41 1.20
C LEU A 93 -2.25 1.07 1.21
N GLY A 94 -0.99 1.40 1.50
CA GLY A 94 -0.46 2.75 1.28
C GLY A 94 0.07 2.90 -0.14
N LEU A 95 -0.41 3.93 -0.85
CA LEU A 95 0.05 4.33 -2.18
C LEU A 95 0.61 5.75 -2.16
N CYS A 96 1.64 6.03 -2.94
CA CYS A 96 2.23 7.35 -3.10
C CYS A 96 2.68 7.60 -4.54
N ARG A 97 3.14 8.82 -4.82
CA ARG A 97 3.75 9.15 -6.12
C ARG A 97 5.15 8.55 -6.31
N GLY A 98 5.75 8.01 -5.27
CA GLY A 98 7.18 7.67 -5.25
C GLY A 98 8.07 8.91 -5.14
N SER A 99 9.36 8.67 -5.04
CA SER A 99 10.44 9.67 -5.02
C SER A 99 11.63 9.09 -5.78
N TRP A 100 12.51 9.95 -6.31
CA TRP A 100 13.72 9.52 -7.03
C TRP A 100 13.43 8.65 -8.27
N LEU A 101 12.29 8.87 -8.92
CA LEU A 101 11.91 8.12 -10.13
C LEU A 101 12.78 8.49 -11.34
N ASP A 102 13.29 9.72 -11.36
CA ASP A 102 14.27 10.23 -12.31
C ASP A 102 15.58 9.44 -12.30
N PHE A 103 16.01 8.93 -11.13
CA PHE A 103 17.14 8.01 -11.02
C PHE A 103 16.95 6.71 -11.85
N LEU A 104 15.69 6.30 -12.07
CA LEU A 104 15.33 5.16 -12.92
C LEU A 104 15.04 5.55 -14.37
N GLY A 105 15.24 6.81 -14.75
CA GLY A 105 14.81 7.34 -16.04
C GLY A 105 13.29 7.44 -16.21
N LEU A 106 12.53 7.39 -15.10
CA LEU A 106 11.07 7.47 -15.14
C LEU A 106 10.60 8.91 -14.89
N GLN A 107 9.84 9.45 -15.84
CA GLN A 107 9.16 10.74 -15.71
C GLN A 107 7.67 10.53 -15.95
N PRO A 108 6.90 10.15 -14.91
CA PRO A 108 5.48 9.87 -15.09
C PRO A 108 4.71 11.11 -15.54
N GLU A 109 4.02 10.98 -16.67
CA GLU A 109 3.08 12.00 -17.12
C GLU A 109 1.85 12.02 -16.19
N ARG A 110 1.38 13.23 -15.87
CA ARG A 110 0.17 13.45 -15.04
C ARG A 110 0.16 12.60 -13.75
N PRO A 111 1.18 12.68 -12.89
CA PRO A 111 1.39 11.72 -11.79
C PRO A 111 0.27 11.72 -10.74
N VAL A 112 -0.45 12.84 -10.57
CA VAL A 112 -1.62 12.91 -9.68
C VAL A 112 -2.80 12.13 -10.26
N THR A 113 -3.06 12.26 -11.56
CA THR A 113 -4.09 11.50 -12.28
C THR A 113 -3.76 10.02 -12.26
N ALA A 114 -2.52 9.65 -12.62
CA ALA A 114 -2.05 8.28 -12.61
C ALA A 114 -2.22 7.62 -11.21
N LEU A 115 -1.87 8.33 -10.14
CA LEU A 115 -2.05 7.82 -8.78
C LEU A 115 -3.53 7.61 -8.42
N ARG A 116 -4.42 8.55 -8.76
CA ARG A 116 -5.87 8.40 -8.55
C ARG A 116 -6.40 7.20 -9.35
N GLU A 117 -6.00 7.07 -10.61
CA GLU A 117 -6.40 5.93 -11.46
C GLU A 117 -5.87 4.59 -10.91
N ALA A 118 -4.67 4.57 -10.34
CA ALA A 118 -4.15 3.38 -9.68
C ALA A 118 -5.02 2.95 -8.50
N PHE A 119 -5.45 3.87 -7.64
CA PHE A 119 -6.42 3.56 -6.57
C PHE A 119 -7.70 2.95 -7.14
N MET A 120 -8.27 3.53 -8.21
CA MET A 120 -9.50 3.05 -8.81
C MET A 120 -9.35 1.68 -9.48
N CYS A 121 -8.25 1.48 -10.21
CA CYS A 121 -7.90 0.21 -10.85
C CYS A 121 -7.77 -0.89 -9.78
N ILE A 122 -6.99 -0.66 -8.72
CA ILE A 122 -6.82 -1.63 -7.63
C ILE A 122 -8.14 -1.92 -6.94
N ARG A 123 -8.96 -0.89 -6.67
CA ARG A 123 -10.29 -1.08 -6.05
C ARG A 123 -11.21 -1.95 -6.90
N ARG A 124 -11.22 -1.77 -8.23
CA ARG A 124 -12.03 -2.61 -9.13
C ARG A 124 -11.53 -4.06 -9.20
N LEU A 125 -10.22 -4.24 -9.24
CA LEU A 125 -9.59 -5.57 -9.22
C LEU A 125 -9.86 -6.31 -7.91
N LEU A 126 -9.73 -5.62 -6.77
CA LEU A 126 -10.13 -6.15 -5.45
C LEU A 126 -11.64 -6.30 -5.33
N GLY A 127 -12.46 -5.52 -6.02
CA GLY A 127 -13.91 -5.73 -6.08
C GLY A 127 -14.33 -6.92 -6.94
N GLN A 128 -13.38 -7.60 -7.58
CA GLN A 128 -13.60 -8.58 -8.64
C GLN A 128 -14.57 -8.10 -9.74
N SER A 129 -14.58 -6.78 -10.00
CA SER A 129 -15.46 -6.17 -11.00
C SER A 129 -14.96 -6.50 -12.40
N ALA A 130 -15.85 -7.03 -13.24
CA ALA A 130 -15.58 -7.25 -14.66
C ALA A 130 -15.92 -6.04 -15.55
N GLU A 131 -16.38 -4.94 -14.94
CA GLU A 131 -16.70 -3.72 -15.69
C GLU A 131 -15.44 -3.01 -16.18
N PRO A 132 -15.50 -2.39 -17.37
CA PRO A 132 -14.41 -1.56 -17.85
C PRO A 132 -14.15 -0.35 -16.94
N TYR A 133 -12.91 0.12 -16.94
CA TYR A 133 -12.50 1.38 -16.33
C TYR A 133 -11.75 2.24 -17.34
N GLN A 134 -12.35 3.38 -17.70
CA GLN A 134 -11.79 4.30 -18.70
C GLN A 134 -10.73 5.23 -18.07
N GLY A 135 -9.66 4.65 -17.53
CA GLY A 135 -8.46 5.39 -17.14
C GLY A 135 -7.66 5.85 -18.35
N THR A 136 -6.92 6.95 -18.20
CA THR A 136 -5.99 7.45 -19.23
C THR A 136 -4.60 6.84 -19.12
N VAL A 137 -4.19 6.43 -17.91
CA VAL A 137 -2.90 5.83 -17.59
C VAL A 137 -3.06 4.36 -17.23
N PHE A 138 -4.08 4.01 -16.45
CA PHE A 138 -4.34 2.63 -16.01
C PHE A 138 -5.79 2.19 -16.36
N PRO A 139 -6.13 2.04 -17.65
CA PRO A 139 -7.42 1.53 -18.07
C PRO A 139 -7.60 0.04 -17.75
N LEU A 140 -8.86 -0.40 -17.67
CA LEU A 140 -9.28 -1.80 -17.72
C LEU A 140 -10.29 -1.94 -18.86
N ALA A 141 -10.09 -2.89 -19.79
CA ALA A 141 -10.93 -2.99 -20.99
C ALA A 141 -12.29 -3.67 -20.71
N GLY A 142 -12.41 -4.38 -19.59
CA GLY A 142 -13.57 -5.18 -19.21
C GLY A 142 -13.24 -6.67 -19.22
N GLY A 143 -13.68 -7.38 -18.19
CA GLY A 143 -13.39 -8.79 -17.98
C GLY A 143 -12.04 -9.08 -17.31
N GLU A 144 -11.13 -8.11 -17.19
CA GLU A 144 -9.90 -8.28 -16.40
C GLU A 144 -10.17 -8.10 -14.92
N THR A 145 -9.98 -9.18 -14.17
CA THR A 145 -10.06 -9.13 -12.72
C THR A 145 -9.24 -10.23 -12.07
N LEU A 146 -9.06 -10.18 -10.75
CA LEU A 146 -8.34 -11.23 -10.02
C LEU A 146 -9.14 -12.54 -10.10
N ARG A 147 -8.47 -13.63 -10.49
CA ARG A 147 -9.11 -14.91 -10.87
C ARG A 147 -9.12 -15.96 -9.75
N TRP A 148 -8.97 -15.54 -8.50
CA TRP A 148 -9.01 -16.41 -7.33
C TRP A 148 -9.93 -15.81 -6.27
N SER A 149 -10.33 -16.60 -5.28
CA SER A 149 -11.11 -16.09 -4.15
C SER A 149 -10.26 -15.18 -3.28
N ILE A 150 -10.63 -13.90 -3.22
CA ILE A 150 -10.02 -12.92 -2.32
C ILE A 150 -10.76 -12.93 -0.98
N ARG A 151 -10.06 -12.62 0.12
CA ARG A 151 -10.66 -12.60 1.46
C ARG A 151 -11.77 -11.55 1.57
N ARG A 152 -11.50 -10.34 1.10
CA ARG A 152 -12.44 -9.22 1.11
C ARG A 152 -12.08 -8.19 0.04
N PRO A 153 -13.07 -7.45 -0.49
CA PRO A 153 -12.83 -6.43 -1.52
C PRO A 153 -12.45 -5.05 -0.93
N ASP A 154 -12.76 -4.80 0.33
CA ASP A 154 -12.76 -3.48 0.98
C ASP A 154 -11.48 -3.22 1.82
N ILE A 155 -10.32 -3.56 1.26
CA ILE A 155 -9.03 -3.28 1.91
C ILE A 155 -8.84 -1.75 2.05
N PRO A 156 -8.56 -1.21 3.26
CA PRO A 156 -8.38 0.23 3.46
C PRO A 156 -7.20 0.79 2.67
N PHE A 157 -7.43 1.90 1.97
CA PHE A 157 -6.41 2.60 1.19
C PHE A 157 -5.91 3.85 1.92
N LEU A 158 -4.60 4.07 1.88
CA LEU A 158 -3.93 5.22 2.48
C LEU A 158 -3.11 5.95 1.40
N LEU A 159 -2.97 7.26 1.56
CA LEU A 159 -2.15 8.10 0.67
C LEU A 159 -0.90 8.59 1.39
N GLY A 160 0.29 8.28 0.86
CA GLY A 160 1.52 8.99 1.22
C GLY A 160 1.68 10.26 0.40
N SER A 161 1.43 11.44 0.97
CA SER A 161 1.58 12.71 0.24
C SER A 161 1.61 13.94 1.15
N TRP A 162 2.40 14.92 0.73
CA TRP A 162 2.41 16.31 1.23
C TRP A 162 1.60 17.26 0.37
N GLY A 163 1.49 16.95 -0.93
CA GLY A 163 0.95 17.86 -1.93
C GLY A 163 -0.56 18.05 -1.77
N PRO A 164 -1.05 19.28 -1.51
CA PRO A 164 -2.49 19.53 -1.35
C PRO A 164 -3.31 19.14 -2.59
N LYS A 165 -2.72 19.29 -3.79
CA LYS A 165 -3.36 18.84 -5.05
C LYS A 165 -3.56 17.33 -5.08
N THR A 166 -2.55 16.54 -4.72
CA THR A 166 -2.65 15.08 -4.65
C THR A 166 -3.65 14.65 -3.59
N ILE A 167 -3.61 15.27 -2.41
CA ILE A 167 -4.54 14.97 -1.32
C ILE A 167 -5.98 15.23 -1.76
N ARG A 168 -6.29 16.44 -2.27
CA ARG A 168 -7.64 16.76 -2.79
C ARG A 168 -8.11 15.80 -3.87
N SER A 169 -7.20 15.34 -4.73
CA SER A 169 -7.52 14.42 -5.82
C SER A 169 -7.80 12.98 -5.36
N CYS A 170 -7.44 12.59 -4.13
CA CYS A 170 -7.57 11.20 -3.66
C CYS A 170 -8.35 11.08 -2.34
N ILE A 171 -8.70 12.19 -1.69
CA ILE A 171 -9.25 12.19 -0.31
C ILE A 171 -10.56 11.40 -0.18
N ALA A 172 -11.38 11.36 -1.23
CA ALA A 172 -12.64 10.60 -1.24
C ALA A 172 -12.43 9.08 -1.29
N ASP A 173 -11.24 8.62 -1.69
CA ASP A 173 -10.94 7.21 -1.99
C ASP A 173 -10.02 6.56 -0.94
N ILE A 174 -9.64 7.28 0.11
CA ILE A 174 -8.68 6.86 1.14
C ILE A 174 -9.26 7.00 2.55
N GLY A 175 -8.80 6.14 3.47
CA GLY A 175 -9.15 6.20 4.89
C GLY A 175 -8.20 7.06 5.74
N ALA A 176 -6.96 7.28 5.28
CA ALA A 176 -6.00 8.15 5.97
C ALA A 176 -4.88 8.66 5.04
N ILE A 177 -4.23 9.75 5.47
CA ILE A 177 -3.03 10.30 4.82
C ILE A 177 -1.83 9.98 5.71
N LYS A 178 -0.77 9.42 5.12
CA LYS A 178 0.54 9.27 5.76
C LYS A 178 1.44 10.43 5.35
N ILE A 179 1.81 11.19 6.37
CA ILE A 179 2.64 12.38 6.30
C ILE A 179 4.02 11.92 6.84
N GLY A 180 5.04 11.88 5.98
CA GLY A 180 6.38 11.34 6.29
C GLY A 180 7.28 12.34 7.02
N HIS A 181 8.58 12.37 6.71
CA HIS A 181 9.45 13.50 7.09
C HIS A 181 9.37 14.63 6.05
N ILE A 182 9.08 15.86 6.48
CA ILE A 182 9.26 17.07 5.66
C ILE A 182 10.75 17.34 5.69
N PRO A 183 11.48 17.32 4.55
CA PRO A 183 12.82 17.89 4.53
C PRO A 183 12.70 19.34 4.98
N SER A 184 13.26 19.68 6.14
CA SER A 184 13.46 21.08 6.50
C SER A 184 14.47 21.65 5.51
N ASP A 185 14.07 22.72 4.81
CA ASP A 185 14.98 23.57 4.02
C ASP A 185 16.19 24.00 4.86
#